data_AF-A0A0M4GFY7-F1
#
_entry.id   AF-A0A0M4GFY7-F1
#
_cell.length_a   1.000
_cell.length_b   1.000
_cell.length_c   1.000
_cell.angle_alpha   90.00
_cell.angle_beta   90.00
_cell.angle_gamma   90.00
#
_symmetry.space_group_name_H-M   'P 1'
#
loop_
_entity.id
_entity.type
_entity.pdbx_description
1 polymer ?
#
loop_
_entity_poly.entity_id
_entity_poly.type
_entity_poly.pdbx_seq_one_letter_code
_entity_poly.pdbx_strand_id
1 'polypeptide(L)'
;MARRSEIKGMRELEKTLKTLERLPQKCVTKAARKGGTIALRAAKKNAPVDSGNLKKGLVLKGERAKIKGKKVYQVTLDKSMNDVFVKESSTGNRSYYPASQEYGWMDQYGKYTPGFRYMRKSLDDNNEKIEETVVEVLTKEIDKLE
;
A
#
# COMPACT_ATOMS: atom_id res chain seq x y z
N MET A 1 -20.45 15.47 5.55
CA MET A 1 -21.04 14.95 4.30
C MET A 1 -19.93 14.39 3.44
N ALA A 2 -19.87 13.07 3.23
CA ALA A 2 -18.91 12.48 2.30
C ALA A 2 -19.30 12.91 0.88
N ARG A 3 -18.41 13.61 0.17
CA ARG A 3 -18.55 13.77 -1.29
C ARG A 3 -18.58 12.36 -1.87
N ARG A 4 -19.63 12.01 -2.61
CA ARG A 4 -19.61 10.83 -3.47
C ARG A 4 -18.58 11.13 -4.57
N SER A 5 -17.34 10.73 -4.36
CA SER A 5 -16.34 10.65 -5.43
C SER A 5 -16.79 9.53 -6.36
N GLU A 6 -17.47 9.88 -7.45
CA GLU A 6 -17.88 8.89 -8.45
C GLU A 6 -16.64 8.54 -9.29
N ILE A 7 -16.13 7.32 -9.13
CA ILE A 7 -14.98 6.84 -9.90
C ILE A 7 -15.43 6.62 -11.35
N LYS A 8 -14.85 7.38 -12.28
CA LYS A 8 -15.11 7.22 -13.71
C LYS A 8 -14.75 5.79 -14.15
N GLY A 9 -15.63 5.13 -14.89
CA GLY A 9 -15.42 3.75 -15.35
C GLY A 9 -15.99 2.67 -14.43
N MET A 10 -16.32 2.98 -13.17
CA MET A 10 -16.73 1.95 -12.20
C MET A 10 -18.05 1.30 -12.57
N ARG A 11 -19.04 2.08 -13.03
CA ARG A 11 -20.36 1.54 -13.44
C ARG A 11 -20.26 0.64 -14.67
N GLU A 12 -19.43 0.99 -15.66
CA GLU A 12 -19.22 0.11 -16.81
C GLU A 12 -18.51 -1.17 -16.39
N LEU A 13 -17.44 -1.05 -15.60
CA LEU A 13 -16.70 -2.19 -15.08
C LEU A 13 -17.61 -3.14 -14.28
N GLU A 14 -18.48 -2.63 -13.41
CA GLU A 14 -19.44 -3.46 -12.68
C GLU A 14 -20.39 -4.23 -13.61
N LYS A 15 -20.84 -3.61 -14.71
CA LYS A 15 -21.68 -4.30 -15.70
C LYS A 15 -20.90 -5.40 -16.39
N THR A 16 -19.68 -5.13 -16.85
CA THR A 16 -18.81 -6.12 -17.50
C THR A 16 -18.52 -7.29 -16.55
N LEU A 17 -18.21 -7.00 -15.29
CA LEU A 17 -17.97 -8.01 -14.26
C LEU A 17 -19.20 -8.88 -13.96
N LYS A 18 -20.42 -8.34 -14.08
CA LYS A 18 -21.67 -9.13 -13.94
C LYS A 18 -21.90 -10.06 -15.12
N THR A 19 -21.52 -9.64 -16.33
CA THR A 19 -21.61 -10.46 -17.53
C THR A 19 -20.54 -11.56 -17.53
N LEU A 20 -19.37 -11.29 -16.95
CA LEU A 20 -18.31 -12.27 -16.80
C LEU A 20 -18.65 -13.32 -15.73
N GLU A 21 -18.76 -14.58 -16.15
CA GLU A 21 -18.93 -15.71 -15.22
C GLU A 21 -17.73 -15.85 -14.27
N ARG A 22 -16.52 -15.49 -14.72
CA ARG A 22 -15.29 -15.55 -13.90
C ARG A 22 -14.24 -14.53 -14.30
N LEU A 23 -13.86 -13.69 -13.34
CA LEU A 23 -12.76 -12.71 -13.50
C LEU A 23 -11.38 -13.41 -13.46
N PRO A 24 -10.55 -13.29 -14.52
CA PRO A 24 -9.22 -13.91 -14.51
C PRO A 24 -8.26 -13.27 -13.51
N GLN A 25 -7.50 -14.13 -12.81
CA GLN A 25 -6.54 -13.70 -11.78
C GLN A 25 -5.45 -12.75 -12.33
N LYS A 26 -5.09 -12.89 -13.61
CA LYS A 26 -4.05 -12.07 -14.25
C LYS A 26 -4.49 -10.59 -14.32
N CYS A 27 -5.76 -10.31 -14.61
CA CYS A 27 -6.29 -8.94 -14.73
C CYS A 27 -6.24 -8.22 -13.38
N VAL A 28 -6.80 -8.83 -12.33
CA VAL A 28 -6.76 -8.26 -10.97
C VAL A 28 -5.36 -8.14 -10.40
N THR A 29 -4.44 -9.04 -10.78
CA THR A 29 -3.05 -8.96 -10.34
C THR A 29 -2.35 -7.75 -10.93
N LYS A 30 -2.55 -7.47 -12.22
CA LYS A 30 -1.97 -6.28 -12.87
C LYS A 30 -2.58 -4.99 -12.31
N ALA A 31 -3.91 -4.93 -12.19
CA ALA A 31 -4.62 -3.75 -11.68
C ALA A 31 -4.18 -3.41 -10.24
N ALA A 32 -4.26 -4.38 -9.32
CA ALA A 32 -3.86 -4.17 -7.93
C ALA A 32 -2.38 -3.80 -7.79
N ARG A 33 -1.50 -4.35 -8.64
CA ARG A 33 -0.07 -3.99 -8.62
C ARG A 33 0.16 -2.54 -9.04
N LYS A 34 -0.57 -2.05 -10.04
CA LYS A 34 -0.45 -0.66 -10.52
C LYS A 34 -0.93 0.32 -9.47
N GLY A 35 -2.10 0.08 -8.87
CA GLY A 35 -2.60 0.87 -7.74
C GLY A 35 -1.61 0.87 -6.55
N GLY A 36 -1.16 -0.31 -6.12
CA GLY A 36 -0.19 -0.43 -5.02
C GLY A 36 1.16 0.23 -5.30
N THR A 37 1.58 0.33 -6.57
CA THR A 37 2.83 1.02 -6.95
C THR A 37 2.74 2.53 -6.70
N ILE A 38 1.56 3.14 -6.85
CA ILE A 38 1.34 4.56 -6.53
C ILE A 38 1.56 4.78 -5.03
N ALA A 39 0.89 3.98 -4.19
CA ALA A 39 1.06 4.03 -2.74
C ALA A 39 2.54 3.82 -2.34
N LEU A 40 3.22 2.83 -2.92
CA LEU A 40 4.65 2.59 -2.64
C LEU A 40 5.51 3.81 -2.97
N ARG A 41 5.32 4.44 -4.14
CA ARG A 41 6.08 5.62 -4.56
C ARG A 41 5.82 6.81 -3.65
N ALA A 42 4.56 7.04 -3.28
CA ALA A 42 4.19 8.09 -2.35
C ALA A 42 4.77 7.83 -0.96
N ALA A 43 4.70 6.60 -0.44
CA ALA A 43 5.31 6.23 0.85
C ALA A 43 6.83 6.46 0.84
N LYS A 44 7.53 6.10 -0.26
CA LYS A 44 8.96 6.37 -0.42
C LYS A 44 9.31 7.86 -0.51
N LYS A 45 8.39 8.68 -1.04
CA LYS A 45 8.56 10.13 -1.11
C LYS A 45 8.35 10.77 0.27
N ASN A 46 7.37 10.27 1.03
CA ASN A 46 6.98 10.80 2.33
C ASN A 46 7.85 10.27 3.48
N ALA A 47 8.59 9.19 3.27
CA ALA A 47 9.42 8.58 4.31
C ALA A 47 10.51 9.56 4.79
N PRO A 48 10.68 9.74 6.11
CA PRO A 48 11.75 10.57 6.64
C PRO A 48 13.12 10.00 6.23
N VAL A 49 14.05 10.91 5.94
CA VAL A 49 15.39 10.57 5.46
C VAL A 49 16.40 10.91 6.54
N ASP A 50 16.97 9.86 7.12
CA ASP A 50 18.19 9.90 7.91
C ASP A 50 19.32 9.27 7.09
N SER A 51 19.54 7.95 7.19
CA SER A 51 20.48 7.19 6.34
C SER A 51 19.92 6.75 4.98
N GLY A 52 18.63 6.98 4.72
CA GLY A 52 17.92 6.50 3.53
C GLY A 52 17.44 5.04 3.59
N ASN A 53 17.81 4.27 4.62
CA ASN A 53 17.44 2.86 4.77
C ASN A 53 15.91 2.63 4.80
N LEU A 54 15.16 3.53 5.45
CA LEU A 54 13.69 3.43 5.52
C LEU A 54 13.06 3.46 4.12
N LYS A 55 13.50 4.41 3.28
CA LYS A 55 13.04 4.55 1.91
C LYS A 55 13.42 3.34 1.06
N LYS A 56 14.63 2.80 1.27
CA LYS A 56 15.13 1.61 0.56
C LYS A 56 14.33 0.36 0.93
N GLY A 57 14.03 0.18 2.22
CA GLY A 57 13.30 -0.98 2.73
C GLY A 57 11.79 -0.96 2.51
N LEU A 58 11.20 0.12 1.99
CA LEU A 58 9.79 0.09 1.59
C LEU A 58 9.61 -0.77 0.33
N VAL A 59 8.74 -1.77 0.43
CA VAL A 59 8.46 -2.76 -0.63
C VAL A 59 6.96 -2.96 -0.81
N LEU A 60 6.57 -3.36 -2.03
CA LEU A 60 5.21 -3.76 -2.35
C LEU A 60 5.11 -5.29 -2.34
N LYS A 61 4.46 -5.84 -1.33
CA LYS A 61 4.31 -7.29 -1.14
C LYS A 61 2.93 -7.75 -1.53
N GLY A 62 2.85 -8.67 -2.50
CA GLY A 62 1.59 -9.29 -2.87
C GLY A 62 1.22 -10.42 -1.91
N GLU A 63 -0.01 -10.44 -1.43
CA GLU A 63 -0.53 -11.54 -0.62
C GLU A 63 -0.76 -12.80 -1.46
N ARG A 64 -0.71 -13.98 -0.83
CA ARG A 64 -1.07 -15.24 -1.47
C ARG A 64 -2.58 -15.23 -1.74
N ALA A 65 -2.97 -15.45 -2.99
CA ALA A 65 -4.39 -15.46 -3.36
C ALA A 65 -5.09 -16.67 -2.73
N LYS A 66 -6.09 -16.40 -1.89
CA LYS A 66 -7.01 -17.43 -1.35
C LYS A 66 -8.31 -17.51 -2.14
N ILE A 67 -8.71 -16.39 -2.76
CA ILE A 67 -9.97 -16.24 -3.50
C ILE A 67 -9.61 -15.90 -4.95
N LYS A 68 -10.18 -16.64 -5.91
CA LYS A 68 -10.01 -16.38 -7.34
C LYS A 68 -10.63 -15.03 -7.70
N GLY A 69 -9.94 -14.23 -8.51
CA GLY A 69 -10.40 -12.89 -8.86
C GLY A 69 -10.13 -11.85 -7.77
N LYS A 70 -9.37 -12.19 -6.71
CA LYS A 70 -8.91 -11.24 -5.70
C LYS A 70 -7.39 -11.15 -5.69
N LYS A 71 -6.86 -9.93 -5.63
CA LYS A 71 -5.44 -9.68 -5.34
C LYS A 71 -5.30 -8.50 -4.41
N VAL A 72 -4.49 -8.68 -3.37
CA VAL A 72 -4.11 -7.64 -2.42
C VAL A 72 -2.59 -7.44 -2.48
N TYR A 73 -2.18 -6.19 -2.44
CA TYR A 73 -0.80 -5.79 -2.24
C TYR A 73 -0.70 -4.89 -1.02
N GLN A 74 0.34 -5.11 -0.23
CA GLN A 74 0.65 -4.33 0.97
C GLN A 74 1.94 -3.54 0.72
N VAL A 75 1.92 -2.24 1.02
CA VAL A 75 3.16 -1.49 1.22
C VAL A 75 3.67 -1.84 2.61
N THR A 76 4.85 -2.45 2.69
CA THR A 76 5.43 -2.95 3.94
C THR A 76 6.94 -2.78 3.91
N LEU A 77 7.61 -3.22 4.97
CA LEU A 77 9.07 -3.17 5.08
C LEU A 77 9.68 -4.50 4.65
N ASP A 78 10.83 -4.41 4.00
CA ASP A 78 11.61 -5.56 3.60
C ASP A 78 12.12 -6.29 4.85
N LYS A 79 11.71 -7.56 4.98
CA LYS A 79 12.11 -8.41 6.11
C LYS A 79 13.61 -8.70 6.13
N SER A 80 14.27 -8.61 4.98
CA SER A 80 15.72 -8.79 4.89
C SER A 80 16.51 -7.65 5.54
N MET A 81 15.87 -6.51 5.82
CA MET A 81 16.46 -5.36 6.49
C MET A 81 16.08 -5.27 7.98
N ASN A 82 15.62 -6.38 8.57
CA ASN A 82 15.21 -6.38 9.98
C ASN A 82 16.39 -6.11 10.93
N ASP A 83 17.61 -6.52 10.56
CA ASP A 83 18.86 -6.18 11.25
C ASP A 83 19.10 -4.66 11.30
N VAL A 84 18.63 -3.92 10.29
CA VAL A 84 18.68 -2.46 10.24
C VAL A 84 17.53 -1.82 11.03
N PHE A 85 16.34 -2.40 10.95
CA PHE A 85 15.11 -1.79 11.48
C PHE A 85 14.76 -2.16 12.92
N VAL A 86 15.27 -3.27 13.42
CA VAL A 86 14.99 -3.77 14.77
C VAL A 86 16.22 -3.56 15.62
N LYS A 87 16.06 -2.88 16.75
CA LYS A 87 17.09 -2.78 17.79
C LYS A 87 16.63 -3.49 19.05
N GLU A 88 17.53 -4.24 19.65
CA GLU A 88 17.33 -4.89 20.94
C GLU A 88 18.09 -4.12 22.02
N SER A 89 17.39 -3.77 23.10
CA SER A 89 18.02 -3.22 24.30
C SER A 89 18.76 -4.32 25.08
N SER A 90 19.65 -3.93 25.99
CA SER A 90 20.31 -4.86 26.93
C SER A 90 19.34 -5.70 27.77
N THR A 91 18.10 -5.23 27.98
CA THR A 91 17.06 -5.95 28.72
C THR A 91 16.16 -6.81 27.83
N GLY A 92 16.51 -7.00 26.55
CA GLY A 92 15.76 -7.82 25.60
C GLY A 92 14.54 -7.16 24.94
N ASN A 93 14.26 -5.88 25.23
CA ASN A 93 13.18 -5.14 24.58
C ASN A 93 13.50 -4.83 23.12
N ARG A 94 12.56 -5.13 22.22
CA ARG A 94 12.67 -4.89 20.77
C ARG A 94 12.00 -3.58 20.39
N SER A 95 12.77 -2.69 19.77
CA SER A 95 12.29 -1.44 19.18
C SER A 95 12.28 -1.56 17.66
N TYR A 96 11.18 -1.16 17.03
CA TYR A 96 11.03 -1.19 15.58
C TYR A 96 11.00 0.21 15.00
N TYR A 97 12.08 0.59 14.32
CA TYR A 97 12.28 1.94 13.81
C TYR A 97 11.16 2.40 12.86
N PRO A 98 10.75 1.62 11.84
CA PRO A 98 9.67 2.02 10.92
C PRO A 98 8.34 2.31 11.62
N ALA A 99 7.97 1.54 12.65
CA ALA A 99 6.74 1.80 13.41
C ALA A 99 6.83 3.10 14.22
N SER A 100 8.00 3.38 14.82
CA SER A 100 8.23 4.64 15.52
C SER A 100 8.12 5.83 14.57
N GLN A 101 8.67 5.71 13.35
CA GLN A 101 8.54 6.76 12.34
C GLN A 101 7.12 6.92 11.79
N GLU A 102 6.32 5.84 11.73
CA GLU A 102 4.93 5.92 11.26
C GLU A 102 4.00 6.50 12.33
N TYR A 103 4.06 6.00 13.56
CA TYR A 103 3.07 6.26 14.61
C TYR A 103 3.53 7.24 15.69
N GLY A 104 4.83 7.51 15.78
CA GLY A 104 5.44 8.26 16.86
C GLY A 104 5.91 7.37 17.99
N TRP A 105 6.56 7.97 18.97
CA TRP A 105 7.07 7.28 20.16
C TRP A 105 7.10 8.21 21.36
N MET A 106 7.18 7.64 22.56
CA MET A 106 7.45 8.35 23.81
C MET A 106 8.91 8.12 24.18
N ASP A 107 9.61 9.18 24.58
CA ASP A 107 10.98 9.06 25.07
C ASP A 107 11.04 8.64 26.55
N GLN A 108 12.25 8.39 27.05
CA GLN A 108 12.49 7.99 28.43
C GLN A 108 12.11 9.05 29.47
N TYR A 109 11.88 10.29 29.05
CA TYR A 109 11.46 11.41 29.90
C TYR A 109 9.94 11.67 29.79
N GLY A 110 9.20 10.83 29.08
CA GLY A 110 7.75 10.93 28.91
C GLY A 110 7.31 11.91 27.82
N LYS A 111 8.22 12.49 27.04
CA LYS A 111 7.87 13.39 25.94
C LYS A 111 7.45 12.58 24.72
N TYR A 112 6.27 12.88 24.19
CA TYR A 112 5.77 12.28 22.96
C TYR A 112 6.33 13.00 21.72
N THR A 113 6.82 12.22 20.76
CA THR A 113 7.19 12.67 19.42
C THR A 113 6.22 12.07 18.40
N PRO A 114 5.49 12.89 17.64
CA PRO A 114 4.53 12.40 16.65
C PRO A 114 5.22 11.73 15.46
N GLY A 115 4.57 10.69 14.92
CA GLY A 115 5.03 10.01 13.71
C GLY A 115 4.76 10.81 12.43
N PHE A 116 5.55 10.55 11.41
CA PHE A 116 5.43 11.17 10.09
C PHE A 116 4.18 10.74 9.32
N ARG A 117 3.62 9.55 9.66
CA ARG A 117 2.47 8.92 8.99
C ARG A 117 2.72 8.72 7.49
N TYR A 118 3.95 8.36 7.12
CA TYR A 118 4.41 8.36 5.73
C TYR A 118 3.72 7.28 4.89
N MET A 119 3.35 6.13 5.49
CA MET A 119 2.54 5.11 4.83
C MET A 119 1.07 5.48 4.83
N ARG A 120 0.51 5.98 5.94
CA ARG A 120 -0.90 6.38 6.00
C ARG A 120 -1.23 7.49 4.98
N LYS A 121 -0.42 8.57 4.97
CA LYS A 121 -0.57 9.67 4.01
C LYS A 121 -0.41 9.21 2.55
N SER A 122 0.43 8.19 2.30
CA SER A 122 0.57 7.64 0.95
C SER A 122 -0.73 7.08 0.37
N LEU A 123 -1.63 6.60 1.23
CA LEU A 123 -2.95 6.13 0.83
C LEU A 123 -3.97 7.27 0.83
N ASP A 124 -4.04 8.04 1.91
CA ASP A 124 -5.03 9.13 2.03
C ASP A 124 -4.89 10.16 0.91
N ASP A 125 -3.66 10.59 0.61
CA ASP A 125 -3.38 11.62 -0.39
C ASP A 125 -3.51 11.11 -1.83
N ASN A 126 -3.66 9.79 -2.03
CA ASN A 126 -3.69 9.17 -3.37
C ASN A 126 -4.90 8.26 -3.58
N ASN A 127 -5.90 8.27 -2.68
CA ASN A 127 -6.99 7.29 -2.72
C ASN A 127 -7.73 7.29 -4.05
N GLU A 128 -8.21 8.45 -4.50
CA GLU A 128 -8.94 8.61 -5.76
C GLU A 128 -8.09 8.15 -6.96
N LYS A 129 -6.83 8.58 -7.01
CA LYS A 129 -5.90 8.19 -8.08
C LYS A 129 -5.62 6.68 -8.12
N ILE A 130 -5.52 6.05 -6.96
CA ILE A 130 -5.33 4.59 -6.85
C ILE A 130 -6.57 3.88 -7.37
N GLU A 131 -7.76 4.30 -6.94
CA GLU A 131 -9.05 3.73 -7.37
C GLU A 131 -9.24 3.85 -8.88
N GLU A 132 -9.06 5.05 -9.44
CA GLU A 132 -9.13 5.30 -10.89
C GLU A 132 -8.15 4.42 -11.66
N THR A 133 -6.89 4.36 -11.22
CA THR A 133 -5.86 3.53 -11.89
C THR A 133 -6.24 2.04 -11.86
N VAL A 134 -6.80 1.56 -10.75
CA VAL A 134 -7.21 0.16 -10.63
C VAL A 134 -8.37 -0.14 -11.57
N VAL A 135 -9.40 0.72 -11.62
CA VAL A 135 -10.55 0.56 -12.52
C VAL A 135 -10.10 0.62 -13.97
N GLU A 136 -9.30 1.61 -14.35
CA GLU A 136 -8.79 1.78 -15.71
C GLU A 136 -7.98 0.56 -16.17
N VAL A 137 -7.03 0.10 -15.35
CA VAL A 137 -6.18 -1.04 -15.71
C VAL A 137 -6.97 -2.33 -15.73
N LEU A 138 -7.92 -2.52 -14.82
CA LEU A 138 -8.75 -3.73 -14.80
C LEU A 138 -9.64 -3.81 -16.03
N THR A 139 -10.31 -2.70 -16.38
CA THR A 139 -11.15 -2.60 -17.59
C THR A 139 -10.33 -2.93 -18.83
N LYS A 140 -9.19 -2.25 -19.02
CA LYS A 140 -8.27 -2.52 -20.15
C LYS A 140 -7.74 -3.95 -20.23
N GLU A 141 -7.63 -4.65 -19.11
CA GLU A 141 -7.18 -6.04 -19.09
C GLU A 141 -8.32 -7.03 -19.30
N ILE A 142 -9.57 -6.63 -19.04
CA ILE A 142 -10.76 -7.40 -19.39
C ILE A 142 -11.06 -7.25 -20.87
N ASP A 143 -11.02 -6.04 -21.43
CA ASP A 143 -11.30 -5.76 -22.85
C ASP A 143 -10.36 -6.53 -23.80
N LYS A 144 -9.19 -6.97 -23.32
CA LYS A 144 -8.23 -7.81 -24.08
C LYS A 144 -8.63 -9.29 -24.15
N LEU A 145 -9.64 -9.70 -23.41
CA LEU A 145 -10.13 -11.07 -23.35
C LEU A 145 -11.34 -11.29 -24.27
N GLU A 146 -11.96 -10.21 -24.72
CA GLU A 146 -12.99 -10.17 -25.76
C GLU A 146 -12.33 -10.18 -27.14
#